data_AF-A0A847QEN1-F1
#
_entry.id   AF-A0A847QEN1-F1
#
_cell.length_a   1.000
_cell.length_b   1.000
_cell.length_c   1.000
_cell.angle_alpha   90.00
_cell.angle_beta   90.00
_cell.angle_gamma   90.00
#
_symmetry.space_group_name_H-M   'P 1'
#
loop_
_entity.id
_entity.type
_entity.pdbx_description
1 polymer ?
#
loop_
_entity_poly.entity_id
_entity_poly.type
_entity_poly.pdbx_seq_one_letter_code
_entity_poly.pdbx_strand_id
1 'polypeptide(L)' 'MSNMATESGEILWMSNDGKEVITKVSGTYHFVDRTGKPYSMGNSLLMLKEMLKQSCRTDIVQELRLRNIVF' A
#
# COMPACT_ATOMS: atom_id res chain seq x y z
N MET A 1 -27.94 16.57 -4.25
CA MET A 1 -26.48 16.67 -4.49
C MET A 1 -25.85 15.51 -3.74
N SER A 2 -25.37 14.51 -4.47
CA SER A 2 -24.75 13.32 -3.85
C SER A 2 -23.45 13.77 -3.19
N ASN A 3 -23.33 13.65 -1.88
CA ASN A 3 -22.05 13.69 -1.19
C ASN A 3 -21.20 12.53 -1.75
N MET A 4 -20.43 12.79 -2.80
CA MET A 4 -19.25 11.98 -3.08
C MET A 4 -18.30 12.25 -1.92
N ALA A 5 -18.43 11.47 -0.84
CA ALA A 5 -17.36 11.30 0.10
C ALA A 5 -16.17 10.82 -0.73
N THR A 6 -15.26 11.74 -1.05
CA THR A 6 -13.96 11.40 -1.60
C THR A 6 -13.32 10.60 -0.48
N GLU A 7 -13.39 9.28 -0.55
CA GLU A 7 -12.70 8.41 0.40
C GLU A 7 -11.22 8.75 0.27
N SER A 8 -10.75 9.62 1.16
CA SER A 8 -9.39 10.12 1.16
C SER A 8 -8.50 8.94 1.53
N GLY A 9 -7.87 8.34 0.53
CA GLY A 9 -6.92 7.26 0.73
C GLY A 9 -5.78 7.71 1.63
N GLU A 10 -5.42 6.88 2.60
CA GLU A 10 -4.24 7.09 3.45
C GLU A 10 -3.01 6.58 2.71
N ILE A 11 -1.98 7.42 2.53
CA ILE A 11 -0.69 6.97 2.01
C ILE A 11 0.10 6.37 3.17
N LEU A 12 0.31 5.06 3.14
CA LEU A 12 1.08 4.34 4.15
C LEU A 12 2.58 4.43 3.88
N TRP A 13 2.94 4.41 2.59
CA TRP A 13 4.32 4.47 2.16
C TRP A 13 4.39 4.94 0.70
N MET A 14 5.45 5.67 0.36
CA MET A 14 5.76 6.08 -1.00
C MET A 14 7.28 6.08 -1.16
N SER A 15 7.73 5.54 -2.28
CA SER A 15 9.14 5.63 -2.68
C SER A 15 9.58 7.07 -2.90
N ASN A 16 10.88 7.36 -2.74
CA ASN A 16 11.42 8.71 -2.91
C ASN A 16 11.21 9.30 -4.32
N ASP A 17 11.12 8.45 -5.35
CA ASP A 17 10.84 8.86 -6.73
C ASP A 17 9.34 8.84 -7.07
N GLY A 18 8.48 8.49 -6.11
CA GLY A 18 7.03 8.44 -6.25
C GLY A 18 6.50 7.34 -7.18
N LYS A 19 7.35 6.42 -7.66
CA LYS A 19 6.93 5.39 -8.62
C LYS A 19 6.24 4.20 -7.97
N GLU A 20 6.61 3.93 -6.73
CA GLU A 20 5.83 3.06 -5.85
C GLU A 20 5.01 3.85 -4.85
N VAL A 21 3.81 3.34 -4.57
CA VAL A 21 2.99 3.80 -3.44
C VAL A 21 2.20 2.64 -2.82
N ILE A 22 2.04 2.69 -1.50
CA ILE A 22 1.07 1.89 -0.76
C ILE A 22 0.03 2.84 -0.20
N THR A 23 -1.23 2.58 -0.54
CA THR A 23 -2.37 3.33 0.00
C THR A 23 -3.35 2.40 0.71
N LYS A 24 -4.13 2.97 1.62
CA LYS A 24 -5.29 2.32 2.23
C LYS A 24 -6.53 3.15 1.90
N VAL A 25 -7.44 2.56 1.14
CA VAL A 25 -8.70 3.19 0.73
C VAL A 25 -9.82 2.31 1.25
N SER A 26 -10.66 2.87 2.13
CA SER A 26 -11.90 2.20 2.57
C SER A 26 -11.66 0.83 3.22
N GLY A 27 -10.53 0.72 3.92
CA GLY A 27 -10.07 -0.51 4.57
C GLY A 27 -9.25 -1.44 3.68
N THR A 28 -9.26 -1.24 2.36
CA THR A 28 -8.49 -2.03 1.39
C THR A 28 -7.10 -1.46 1.19
N TYR A 29 -6.09 -2.32 1.25
CA TYR A 29 -4.70 -1.97 0.94
C TYR A 29 -4.43 -2.12 -0.55
N HIS A 30 -3.78 -1.12 -1.12
CA HIS A 30 -3.34 -1.09 -2.50
C HIS A 30 -1.84 -0.87 -2.56
N PHE A 31 -1.21 -1.48 -3.55
CA PHE A 31 0.18 -1.21 -3.91
C PHE A 31 0.27 -0.97 -5.40
N VAL A 32 0.99 0.07 -5.79
CA VAL A 32 1.37 0.34 -7.17
C VAL A 32 2.88 0.11 -7.26
N ASP A 33 3.30 -0.75 -8.18
CA ASP A 33 4.73 -1.02 -8.40
C ASP A 33 5.40 0.04 -9.30
N ARG A 34 6.73 -0.03 -9.49
CA ARG A 34 7.47 0.90 -10.36
C ARG A 34 6.97 0.99 -11.79
N THR A 35 6.27 -0.04 -12.29
CA THR A 35 5.71 -0.06 -13.64
C THR A 35 4.36 0.65 -13.72
N GLY A 36 3.83 1.09 -12.58
CA GLY A 36 2.49 1.66 -12.46
C GLY A 36 1.40 0.61 -12.36
N LYS A 37 1.74 -0.68 -12.19
CA LYS A 37 0.75 -1.75 -12.11
C LYS A 37 0.11 -1.76 -10.72
N PRO A 38 -1.23 -1.64 -10.63
CA PRO A 38 -1.93 -1.66 -9.36
C PRO A 38 -2.20 -3.09 -8.90
N TYR A 39 -2.14 -3.28 -7.58
CA TYR A 39 -2.48 -4.49 -6.87
C TYR A 39 -3.42 -4.15 -5.73
N SER A 40 -4.45 -4.97 -5.52
CA SER A 40 -5.39 -4.85 -4.42
C SER A 40 -5.25 -6.07 -3.51
N MET A 41 -5.03 -5.82 -2.22
CA MET A 41 -4.73 -6.85 -1.22
C MET A 41 -5.88 -7.07 -0.23
N GLY A 42 -7.05 -6.50 -0.55
CA GLY A 42 -8.18 -6.50 0.36
C GLY A 42 -7.84 -5.83 1.69
N ASN A 43 -8.54 -6.23 2.75
CA ASN A 43 -8.44 -5.57 4.05
C ASN A 43 -7.36 -6.18 4.96
N SER A 44 -6.41 -6.94 4.39
CA SER A 44 -5.42 -7.70 5.14
C SER A 44 -4.00 -7.18 4.93
N LEU A 45 -3.38 -6.71 6.02
CA LEU A 45 -1.96 -6.40 6.03
C LEU A 45 -1.11 -7.64 5.72
N LEU A 46 -1.53 -8.84 6.12
CA LEU A 46 -0.80 -10.07 5.81
C LEU A 46 -0.67 -10.28 4.30
N MET A 47 -1.74 -10.07 3.54
CA MET A 47 -1.73 -10.19 2.08
C MET A 47 -0.81 -9.15 1.43
N LEU A 48 -0.79 -7.92 1.97
CA LEU A 48 0.16 -6.88 1.55
C LEU A 48 1.61 -7.33 1.76
N LYS A 49 1.95 -7.87 2.94
CA LYS A 49 3.30 -8.37 3.23
C LYS A 49 3.70 -9.55 2.36
N GLU A 50 2.81 -10.50 2.12
CA GLU A 50 3.09 -11.65 1.26
C GLU A 50 3.34 -11.23 -0.16
N MET A 51 2.53 -10.32 -0.70
CA MET A 51 2.72 -9.78 -2.03
C MET A 51 4.05 -9.02 -2.14
N LEU A 52 4.36 -8.13 -1.19
CA LEU A 52 5.63 -7.41 -1.20
C LEU A 52 6.82 -8.36 -1.18
N LYS A 53 6.75 -9.46 -0.40
CA LYS A 53 7.78 -10.51 -0.41
C LYS A 53 7.89 -11.21 -1.77
N GLN A 54 6.76 -11.57 -2.40
CA GLN A 54 6.73 -12.21 -3.71
C GLN A 54 7.27 -11.31 -4.82
N SER A 55 7.10 -9.99 -4.69
CA SER A 55 7.64 -8.97 -5.60
C SER A 55 9.09 -8.58 -5.27
N CYS A 56 9.80 -9.32 -4.42
CA CYS A 56 11.16 -9.02 -3.96
C CYS A 56 11.29 -7.63 -3.28
N ARG A 57 10.22 -7.15 -2.65
CA ARG A 57 10.13 -5.87 -1.93
C ARG A 57 10.14 -6.02 -0.41
N THR A 58 11.10 -6.82 0.06
CA THR A 58 11.35 -7.00 1.49
C THR A 58 11.88 -5.73 2.17
N ASP A 59 12.49 -4.83 1.40
CA ASP A 59 12.86 -3.46 1.78
C ASP A 59 11.65 -2.67 2.30
N ILE A 60 10.55 -2.64 1.53
CA ILE A 60 9.32 -1.95 1.91
C ILE A 60 8.72 -2.55 3.18
N VAL A 61 8.75 -3.88 3.32
CA VAL A 61 8.24 -4.55 4.54
C VAL A 61 9.00 -4.11 5.79
N GLN A 62 10.31 -3.91 5.69
CA GLN A 62 11.13 -3.40 6.80
C GLN A 62 10.79 -1.94 7.11
N GLU A 63 10.65 -1.10 6.09
CA GLU A 63 10.28 0.32 6.28
C GLU A 63 8.90 0.49 6.93
N LEU A 64 7.90 -0.29 6.50
CA LEU A 64 6.57 -0.26 7.11
C LEU A 64 6.61 -0.65 8.60
N ARG A 65 7.41 -1.66 8.96
CA ARG A 65 7.62 -2.04 10.35
C ARG A 65 8.24 -0.93 11.18
N LEU A 66 9.24 -0.22 10.65
CA LEU A 66 9.87 0.92 11.31
C LEU A 66 8.90 2.09 11.52
N ARG A 67 7.88 2.21 10.66
CA ARG A 67 6.80 3.21 10.76
C ARG A 67 5.64 2.78 11.67
N ASN A 68 5.78 1.66 12.40
CA ASN A 68 4.70 1.05 13.20
C ASN A 68 3.44 0.66 12.39
N ILE A 69 3.60 0.40 11.09
CA ILE A 69 2.56 -0.21 10.24
C ILE A 69 2.83 -1.72 10.28
N VAL A 70 2.30 -2.37 11.31
CA VAL A 70 2.76 -3.70 11.73
C VAL A 70 1.95 -4.84 11.09
N PHE A 71 2.67 -5.89 10.69
CA PHE A 71 2.19 -7.16 10.14
C PHE A 71 2.34 -8.32 11.10
#